data_AF-A0A7U6KN40-F1
#
_entry.id   AF-A0A7U6KN40-F1
#
_cell.length_a   1.000
_cell.length_b   1.000
_cell.length_c   1.000
_cell.angle_alpha   90.00
_cell.angle_beta   90.00
_cell.angle_gamma   90.00
#
_symmetry.space_group_name_H-M   'P 1'
#
loop_
_entity.id
_entity.type
_entity.pdbx_description
1 polymer ?
#
loop_
_entity_poly.entity_id
_entity_poly.type
_entity_poly.pdbx_seq_one_letter_code
_entity_poly.pdbx_strand_id
1 'polypeptide(L)'
;MFIKLFYTLRTYGVPVSTRELLDLNAALDKGLMMQPHPEDPALATFASREDMYRLIRLCMVKDERHFDKFDRAMADYFEGVDSLDMDALLAKLTDVL
;
A
#
# COMPACT_ATOMS: atom_id res chain seq x y z
N MET A 1 9.53 -1.44 -2.75
CA MET A 1 8.77 -2.69 -2.53
C MET A 1 7.58 -2.85 -3.50
N PHE A 2 6.85 -1.77 -3.84
CA PHE A 2 5.60 -1.82 -4.62
C PHE A 2 5.76 -1.67 -6.14
N ILE A 3 6.75 -2.33 -6.74
CA ILE A 3 7.03 -2.18 -8.18
C ILE A 3 5.92 -2.79 -9.05
N LYS A 4 5.40 -3.96 -8.67
CA LYS A 4 4.26 -4.59 -9.38
C LYS A 4 3.04 -3.68 -9.36
N LEU A 5 2.65 -3.18 -8.18
CA LEU A 5 1.57 -2.21 -8.00
C LEU A 5 1.77 -0.96 -8.87
N PHE A 6 2.98 -0.38 -8.86
CA PHE A 6 3.30 0.80 -9.67
C PHE A 6 3.03 0.58 -11.15
N TYR A 7 3.43 -0.57 -11.70
CA TYR A 7 3.15 -0.89 -13.11
C TYR A 7 1.69 -1.24 -13.36
N THR A 8 1.00 -1.92 -12.44
CA THR A 8 -0.45 -2.15 -12.54
C THR A 8 -1.22 -0.83 -12.66
N LEU A 9 -0.92 0.15 -11.79
CA LEU A 9 -1.55 1.48 -11.85
C LEU A 9 -1.32 2.18 -13.20
N ARG A 10 -0.12 2.06 -13.77
CA ARG A 10 0.19 2.61 -15.10
C ARG A 10 -0.56 1.92 -16.22
N THR A 11 -0.70 0.58 -16.17
CA THR A 11 -1.48 -0.19 -17.15
C THR A 11 -2.94 0.27 -17.19
N TYR A 12 -3.52 0.61 -16.03
CA TYR A 12 -4.87 1.16 -15.92
C TYR A 12 -4.96 2.67 -16.24
N GLY A 13 -3.85 3.32 -16.57
CA GLY A 13 -3.80 4.71 -16.99
C GLY A 13 -3.91 5.72 -15.85
N VAL A 14 -3.47 5.35 -14.64
CA VAL A 14 -3.21 6.29 -13.54
C VAL A 14 -1.83 6.93 -13.76
N PRO A 15 -1.71 8.27 -13.75
CA PRO A 15 -0.46 8.96 -14.05
C PRO A 15 0.52 8.95 -12.87
N VAL A 16 0.93 7.76 -12.44
CA VAL A 16 1.91 7.60 -11.35
C VAL A 16 3.34 7.84 -11.84
N SER A 17 4.15 8.36 -10.93
CA SER A 17 5.55 8.74 -11.08
C SER A 17 6.41 8.05 -10.01
N THR A 18 7.71 7.94 -10.29
CA THR A 18 8.67 7.35 -9.34
C THR A 18 8.69 8.10 -8.01
N ARG A 19 8.43 9.41 -8.00
CA ARG A 19 8.39 10.21 -6.78
C ARG A 19 7.30 9.72 -5.82
N GLU A 20 6.12 9.44 -6.34
CA GLU A 20 4.98 8.96 -5.53
C GLU A 20 5.24 7.56 -4.95
N LEU A 21 5.92 6.71 -5.71
CA LEU A 21 6.38 5.42 -5.22
C LEU A 21 7.43 5.57 -4.10
N LEU A 22 8.35 6.53 -4.22
CA LEU A 22 9.33 6.82 -3.17
C LEU A 22 8.65 7.40 -1.92
N ASP A 23 7.67 8.28 -2.09
CA ASP A 23 6.89 8.83 -0.98
C ASP A 23 6.12 7.74 -0.23
N LEU A 24 5.53 6.77 -0.95
CA LEU A 24 4.88 5.61 -0.34
C LEU A 24 5.87 4.75 0.46
N ASN A 25 7.03 4.42 -0.10
CA ASN A 25 8.04 3.62 0.62
C ASN A 25 8.51 4.39 1.87
N ALA A 26 8.82 5.68 1.75
CA ALA A 26 9.23 6.50 2.88
C ALA A 26 8.16 6.63 3.97
N ALA A 27 6.88 6.59 3.59
CA ALA A 27 5.79 6.59 4.56
C ALA A 27 5.74 5.27 5.37
N LEU A 28 5.96 4.15 4.69
CA LEU A 28 6.00 2.83 5.32
C LEU A 28 7.24 2.67 6.21
N ASP A 29 8.40 3.14 5.76
CA ASP A 29 9.64 3.13 6.54
C ASP A 29 9.51 3.93 7.85
N LYS A 30 8.67 4.97 7.85
CA LYS A 30 8.36 5.76 9.05
C LYS A 30 7.35 5.10 9.99
N GLY A 31 6.86 3.90 9.66
CA GLY A 31 5.88 3.19 10.47
C GLY A 31 4.50 3.86 10.46
N LEU A 32 4.11 4.61 9.42
CA LEU A 32 2.76 5.20 9.33
C LEU A 32 1.64 4.16 9.28
N MET A 33 2.00 2.89 9.04
CA MET A 33 1.11 1.73 9.11
C MET A 33 1.20 0.98 10.43
N MET A 34 1.94 1.46 11.42
CA MET A 34 2.04 0.83 12.74
C MET A 34 0.96 1.41 13.65
N GLN A 35 0.19 0.54 14.30
CA GLN A 35 -0.77 0.87 15.34
C GLN A 35 -0.48 0.04 16.59
N PRO A 36 -0.79 0.52 17.81
CA PRO A 36 -0.66 -0.28 19.02
C PRO A 36 -1.49 -1.56 18.90
N HIS A 37 -0.94 -2.69 19.34
CA HIS A 37 -1.69 -3.94 19.36
C HIS A 37 -2.93 -3.79 20.26
N PRO A 38 -4.12 -4.22 19.83
CA PRO A 38 -5.35 -4.07 20.61
C PRO A 38 -5.32 -4.77 21.98
N GLU A 39 -4.69 -5.94 22.10
CA GLU A 39 -4.48 -6.61 23.40
C GLU A 39 -3.14 -6.33 24.11
N ASP A 40 -2.08 -5.89 23.43
CA ASP A 40 -0.76 -5.66 24.04
C ASP A 40 -0.08 -4.34 23.58
N PRO A 41 -0.14 -3.27 24.37
CA PRO A 41 0.46 -1.98 24.02
C PRO A 41 1.98 -1.99 23.78
N ALA A 42 2.69 -3.05 24.21
CA ALA A 42 4.11 -3.22 23.96
C ALA A 42 4.43 -3.80 22.56
N LEU A 43 3.41 -4.28 21.84
CA LEU A 43 3.51 -4.79 20.47
C LEU A 43 2.89 -3.79 19.48
N ALA A 44 3.45 -3.73 18.28
CA ALA A 44 2.91 -2.96 17.17
C ALA A 44 2.27 -3.91 16.14
N THR A 45 1.07 -3.57 15.70
CA THR A 45 0.34 -4.28 14.65
C THR A 45 0.19 -3.39 13.42
N PHE A 46 0.17 -4.00 12.24
CA PHE A 46 -0.14 -3.29 11.02
C PHE A 46 -1.57 -2.75 11.01
N ALA A 47 -1.73 -1.54 10.49
CA ALA A 47 -3.02 -0.93 10.22
C ALA A 47 -3.81 -1.77 9.20
N SER A 48 -5.12 -1.61 9.21
CA SER A 48 -6.04 -2.45 8.43
C SER A 48 -5.75 -2.41 6.92
N ARG A 49 -6.26 -3.40 6.18
CA ARG A 49 -6.24 -3.37 4.70
C ARG A 49 -6.83 -2.09 4.12
N GLU A 50 -7.85 -1.53 4.79
CA GLU A 50 -8.48 -0.27 4.39
C GLU A 50 -7.54 0.92 4.57
N ASP A 51 -6.75 0.95 5.65
CA ASP A 51 -5.78 2.02 5.88
C ASP A 51 -4.64 1.97 4.86
N MET A 52 -4.16 0.77 4.54
CA MET A 52 -3.19 0.57 3.47
C MET A 52 -3.74 1.06 2.11
N TYR A 53 -4.98 0.72 1.79
CA TYR A 53 -5.67 1.22 0.59
C TYR A 53 -5.68 2.75 0.53
N ARG A 54 -6.05 3.38 1.65
CA ARG A 54 -6.10 4.85 1.78
C ARG A 54 -4.72 5.49 1.63
N LEU A 55 -3.68 4.94 2.26
CA LEU A 55 -2.31 5.46 2.12
C LEU A 55 -1.80 5.33 0.69
N ILE A 56 -1.99 4.17 0.06
CA ILE A 56 -1.59 3.96 -1.33
C ILE A 56 -2.29 4.99 -2.22
N ARG A 57 -3.61 5.19 -2.06
CA ARG A 57 -4.35 6.20 -2.84
C ARG A 57 -3.82 7.61 -2.60
N LEU A 58 -3.56 7.98 -1.35
CA LEU A 58 -3.02 9.29 -0.95
C LEU A 58 -1.64 9.54 -1.58
N CYS A 59 -0.76 8.55 -1.57
CA CYS A 59 0.59 8.66 -2.12
C CYS A 59 0.59 8.61 -3.65
N MET A 60 -0.22 7.76 -4.28
CA MET A 60 -0.13 7.45 -5.71
C MET A 60 -1.05 8.28 -6.60
N VAL A 61 -2.14 8.87 -6.09
CA VAL A 61 -3.13 9.56 -6.92
C VAL A 61 -3.26 11.03 -6.53
N LYS A 62 -2.93 11.93 -7.46
CA LYS A 62 -2.93 13.39 -7.22
C LYS A 62 -4.14 14.13 -7.77
N ASP A 63 -4.91 13.46 -8.61
CA ASP A 63 -6.14 13.99 -9.20
C ASP A 63 -7.27 12.96 -9.01
N GLU A 64 -8.37 13.42 -8.44
CA GLU A 64 -9.58 12.62 -8.18
C GLU A 64 -10.16 11.97 -9.44
N ARG A 65 -9.93 12.56 -10.62
CA ARG A 65 -10.35 12.00 -11.92
C ARG A 65 -9.75 10.63 -12.22
N HIS A 66 -8.74 10.21 -11.46
CA HIS A 66 -8.10 8.91 -11.59
C HIS A 66 -8.56 7.89 -10.53
N PHE A 67 -9.51 8.24 -9.65
CA PHE A 67 -10.00 7.32 -8.61
C PHE A 67 -10.64 6.07 -9.22
N ASP A 68 -11.52 6.19 -10.21
CA ASP A 68 -12.13 5.02 -10.88
C ASP A 68 -11.10 4.09 -11.56
N LYS A 69 -9.98 4.65 -12.04
CA LYS A 69 -8.90 3.85 -12.63
C LYS A 69 -8.08 3.17 -11.55
N PHE A 70 -7.80 3.90 -10.48
CA PHE A 70 -7.11 3.38 -9.30
C PHE A 70 -7.90 2.23 -8.67
N ASP A 71 -9.19 2.40 -8.42
CA ASP A 71 -10.03 1.39 -7.78
C ASP A 71 -10.06 0.08 -8.59
N ARG A 72 -10.18 0.19 -9.92
CA ARG A 72 -10.10 -0.98 -10.82
C ARG A 72 -8.72 -1.65 -10.82
N ALA A 73 -7.65 -0.87 -10.81
CA ALA A 73 -6.30 -1.38 -10.76
C ALA A 73 -5.98 -2.05 -9.41
N MET A 74 -6.51 -1.51 -8.31
CA MET A 74 -6.37 -2.09 -6.98
C MET A 74 -7.17 -3.39 -6.85
N ALA A 75 -8.39 -3.45 -7.42
CA ALA A 75 -9.17 -4.68 -7.45
C ALA A 75 -8.40 -5.80 -8.18
N ASP A 76 -7.86 -5.52 -9.36
CA ASP A 76 -7.01 -6.47 -10.12
C ASP A 76 -5.73 -6.85 -9.36
N TYR A 77 -5.07 -5.86 -8.74
CA TYR A 77 -3.89 -6.11 -7.92
C TYR A 77 -4.20 -7.03 -6.73
N PHE A 78 -5.33 -6.84 -6.04
CA PHE A 78 -5.71 -7.66 -4.89
C PHE A 78 -6.29 -9.02 -5.27
N GLU A 79 -6.99 -9.14 -6.40
CA GLU A 79 -7.41 -10.44 -6.92
C GLU A 79 -6.20 -11.28 -7.37
N GLY A 80 -5.16 -10.62 -7.92
CA GLY A 80 -3.92 -11.26 -8.32
C GLY A 80 -2.87 -11.41 -7.21
N VAL A 81 -3.14 -10.93 -6.00
CA VAL A 81 -2.31 -11.10 -4.81
C VAL A 81 -3.03 -12.11 -3.91
N ASP A 82 -2.51 -13.33 -3.90
CA ASP A 82 -3.01 -14.37 -3.01
C ASP A 82 -2.90 -13.88 -1.54
N SER A 83 -3.83 -14.27 -0.69
CA SER A 83 -3.86 -13.85 0.73
C SER A 83 -2.51 -14.05 1.46
N LEU A 84 -1.76 -15.08 1.03
CA LEU A 84 -0.43 -15.44 1.50
C LEU A 84 0.66 -14.38 1.17
N ASP A 85 0.56 -13.69 0.04
CA ASP A 85 1.52 -12.65 -0.36
C ASP A 85 1.31 -11.37 0.47
N MET A 86 0.09 -11.10 0.93
CA MET A 86 -0.17 -10.00 1.85
C MET A 86 0.45 -10.25 3.21
N ASP A 87 0.29 -11.43 3.78
CA ASP A 87 0.92 -11.79 5.06
C ASP A 87 2.45 -11.81 4.94
N ALA A 88 3.00 -12.28 3.81
CA ALA A 88 4.43 -12.22 3.53
C ALA A 88 4.95 -10.78 3.36
N LEU A 89 4.15 -9.90 2.74
CA LEU A 89 4.47 -8.48 2.59
C LEU A 89 4.40 -7.74 3.93
N LEU A 90 3.43 -8.09 4.76
CA LEU A 90 3.31 -7.61 6.14
C LEU A 90 4.51 -8.07 6.98
N ALA A 91 4.85 -9.36 6.94
CA ALA A 91 6.01 -9.92 7.64
C ALA A 91 7.32 -9.24 7.23
N LYS A 92 7.53 -9.00 5.92
CA LYS A 92 8.73 -8.27 5.44
C LYS A 92 8.80 -6.83 5.92
N LEU A 93 7.67 -6.16 6.11
CA LEU A 93 7.68 -4.80 6.64
C LEU A 93 7.98 -4.77 8.14
N THR A 94 7.61 -5.81 8.89
CA THR A 94 7.97 -5.95 10.31
C THR A 94 9.45 -6.34 10.49
N ASP A 95 10.03 -7.09 9.56
CA ASP A 95 11.41 -7.63 9.64
C ASP A 95 12.50 -6.63 9.19
N VAL A 96 12.10 -5.50 8.58
CA VAL A 96 13.01 -4.41 8.14
C VAL A 96 13.20 -3.34 9.23
N LEU A 97 12.46 -3.43 10.34
CA LEU A 97 12.56 -2.57 11.53
C LEU A 97 13.11 -3.36 12.73
#